data_AF-A0A941TNJ1-F1
#
_entry.id   AF-A0A941TNJ1-F1
#
_cell.length_a   1.000
_cell.length_b   1.000
_cell.length_c   1.000
_cell.angle_alpha   90.00
_cell.angle_beta   90.00
_cell.angle_gamma   90.00
#
_symmetry.space_group_name_H-M   'P 1'
#
loop_
_entity.id
_entity.type
_entity.pdbx_description
1 polymer ?
#
loop_
_entity_poly.entity_id
_entity_poly.type
_entity_poly.pdbx_seq_one_letter_code
_entity_poly.pdbx_strand_id
1 'polypeptide(L)' 'SHVTYHGRTPFEDDAASGHDRLLLRLWLSMPNNRPLPADHEVLWRSVEPGRVRGGIQQGTA' A
#
# COMPACT_ATOMS: atom_id res chain seq x y z
N SER A 1 -6.38 2.55 -0.24
CA SER A 1 -5.82 1.19 -0.12
C SER A 1 -6.67 0.18 0.65
N HIS A 2 -7.74 0.53 1.37
CA HIS A 2 -8.43 -0.47 2.22
C HIS A 2 -9.64 -1.16 1.55
N VAL A 3 -9.95 -0.85 0.29
CA VAL A 3 -11.08 -1.46 -0.47
C VAL A 3 -10.68 -1.90 -1.87
N THR A 4 -9.41 -1.75 -2.21
CA THR A 4 -8.91 -1.99 -3.57
C THR A 4 -7.55 -2.65 -3.46
N TYR A 5 -7.46 -3.86 -3.99
CA TYR A 5 -6.20 -4.52 -4.25
C TYR A 5 -5.63 -4.04 -5.59
N HIS A 6 -4.32 -3.88 -5.64
CA HIS A 6 -3.60 -3.49 -6.85
C HIS A 6 -2.34 -4.33 -6.96
N GLY A 7 -1.93 -4.60 -8.20
CA GLY A 7 -0.76 -5.38 -8.53
C GLY A 7 -0.25 -5.01 -9.92
N ARG A 8 0.70 -5.79 -10.44
CA ARG A 8 1.28 -5.58 -11.77
C ARG A 8 1.46 -6.93 -12.45
N THR A 9 1.10 -7.01 -13.73
CA THR A 9 1.38 -8.19 -14.58
C THR A 9 2.89 -8.30 -14.89
N PRO A 10 3.38 -9.46 -15.36
CA PRO A 10 4.73 -9.55 -15.90
C PRO A 10 5.00 -8.48 -16.97
N PHE A 11 6.22 -7.96 -17.01
CA PHE A 11 6.72 -7.06 -18.05
C PHE A 11 8.24 -7.24 -18.17
N GLU A 12 8.78 -6.94 -19.35
CA GLU A 12 10.22 -6.95 -19.64
C GLU A 12 10.63 -5.55 -20.10
N ASP A 13 11.76 -5.06 -19.60
CA ASP A 13 12.35 -3.78 -20.05
C ASP A 13 12.98 -3.95 -21.45
N ASP A 14 12.96 -2.89 -22.25
CA ASP A 14 13.64 -2.87 -23.55
C ASP A 14 15.12 -2.47 -23.36
N ALA A 15 15.99 -3.48 -23.34
CA ALA A 15 17.43 -3.29 -23.18
C ALA A 15 18.05 -2.37 -24.24
N ALA A 16 17.50 -2.30 -25.47
CA ALA A 16 18.03 -1.44 -26.52
C ALA A 16 17.74 0.05 -26.27
N SER A 17 16.66 0.35 -25.55
CA SER A 17 16.30 1.73 -25.19
C SER A 17 17.22 2.33 -24.12
N GLY A 18 17.91 1.49 -23.33
CA GLY A 18 18.69 1.93 -22.16
C GLY A 18 17.83 2.54 -21.05
N HIS A 19 16.52 2.33 -21.07
CA HIS A 19 15.56 2.88 -20.12
C HIS A 19 14.74 1.79 -19.43
N ASP A 20 14.61 1.92 -18.11
CA ASP A 20 13.76 1.06 -17.30
C ASP A 20 12.52 1.80 -16.80
N ARG A 21 11.47 1.03 -16.47
CA ARG A 21 10.28 1.59 -15.81
C ARG A 21 10.59 2.02 -14.36
N LEU A 22 10.56 3.33 -14.10
CA LEU A 22 10.67 3.90 -12.75
C LEU A 22 9.30 4.33 -12.19
N LEU A 23 8.99 3.91 -10.94
CA LEU A 23 7.80 4.35 -10.21
C LEU A 23 8.18 4.99 -8.89
N LEU A 24 7.64 6.18 -8.63
CA LEU A 24 7.69 6.83 -7.32
C LEU A 24 6.41 6.49 -6.56
N ARG A 25 6.54 6.03 -5.30
CA ARG A 25 5.40 5.59 -4.48
C ARG A 25 5.36 6.36 -3.17
N LEU A 26 4.18 6.92 -2.87
CA LEU A 26 3.87 7.58 -1.60
C LEU A 26 2.67 6.89 -0.94
N TRP A 27 2.70 6.80 0.39
CA TRP A 27 1.57 6.35 1.20
C TRP A 27 0.98 7.54 1.93
N LEU A 28 -0.34 7.70 1.85
CA LEU A 28 -1.06 8.80 2.49
C LEU A 28 -2.07 8.26 3.50
N SER A 29 -2.06 8.83 4.69
CA SER A 29 -3.09 8.60 5.71
C SER A 29 -3.67 9.94 6.14
N MET A 30 -4.87 10.24 5.67
CA MET A 30 -5.52 11.52 5.97
C MET A 30 -5.97 11.58 7.45
N PRO A 31 -5.84 12.73 8.14
CA PRO A 31 -6.28 12.90 9.53
C PRO A 31 -7.78 12.70 9.75
N ASN A 32 -8.60 12.83 8.70
CA ASN A 32 -10.05 12.59 8.74
C ASN A 32 -10.45 11.23 8.16
N ASN A 33 -9.56 10.23 8.22
CA ASN A 33 -9.87 8.92 7.69
C ASN A 33 -10.99 8.21 8.48
N ARG A 34 -11.73 7.35 7.77
CA ARG A 34 -12.82 6.55 8.32
C ARG A 34 -12.32 5.37 9.17
N PRO A 35 -13.15 4.78 10.04
CA PRO A 35 -12.81 3.52 10.68
C PRO A 35 -12.66 2.39 9.65
N LEU A 36 -11.91 1.34 10.01
CA LEU A 36 -11.82 0.10 9.24
C LEU A 36 -12.63 -1.01 9.92
N PRO A 37 -13.01 -2.07 9.18
CA PRO A 37 -13.57 -3.27 9.80
C PRO A 37 -12.58 -3.91 10.80
N ALA A 38 -13.08 -4.57 11.85
CA ALA A 38 -12.25 -5.04 12.97
C ALA A 38 -11.17 -6.05 12.56
N ASP A 39 -11.46 -6.92 11.60
CA ASP A 39 -10.53 -7.91 11.03
C ASP A 39 -9.32 -7.29 10.31
N HIS A 40 -9.39 -6.00 9.95
CA HIS A 40 -8.28 -5.26 9.35
C HIS A 40 -7.18 -4.91 10.38
N GLU A 41 -7.45 -5.04 11.69
CA GLU A 41 -6.48 -4.76 12.73
C GLU A 41 -5.18 -5.56 12.57
N VAL A 42 -5.28 -6.82 12.12
CA VAL A 42 -4.12 -7.69 11.87
C VAL A 42 -3.11 -7.07 10.90
N LEU A 43 -3.58 -6.35 9.89
CA LEU A 43 -2.74 -5.80 8.83
C LEU A 43 -2.33 -4.35 9.09
N TRP A 44 -3.18 -3.55 9.76
CA TRP A 44 -3.00 -2.11 9.92
C TRP A 44 -2.84 -1.62 11.36
N ARG A 45 -2.90 -2.52 12.36
CA ARG A 45 -2.80 -2.28 13.81
C ARG A 45 -3.87 -1.38 14.44
N SER A 46 -4.35 -0.37 13.73
CA SER A 46 -5.38 0.56 14.21
C SER A 46 -6.51 0.70 13.19
N VAL A 47 -7.72 0.39 13.64
CA VAL A 47 -8.96 0.49 12.86
C VAL A 47 -9.79 1.73 13.24
N GLU A 48 -9.37 2.48 14.25
CA GLU A 48 -10.04 3.70 14.73
C GLU A 48 -9.98 4.85 13.72
N PRO A 49 -11.01 5.71 13.62
CA PRO A 49 -11.00 6.85 12.72
C PRO A 49 -9.92 7.88 13.09
N GLY A 50 -9.44 8.60 12.08
CA GLY A 50 -8.44 9.67 12.21
C GLY A 50 -7.04 9.23 12.67
N ARG A 51 -6.78 7.93 12.76
CA ARG A 51 -5.46 7.41 13.14
C ARG A 51 -4.54 7.30 11.94
N VAL A 52 -3.27 7.67 12.12
CA VAL A 52 -2.25 7.46 11.08
C VAL A 52 -2.05 5.95 10.89
N ARG A 53 -2.21 5.49 9.64
CA ARG A 53 -1.99 4.10 9.24
C ARG A 53 -0.90 4.04 8.18
N GLY A 54 0.05 3.13 8.35
CA GLY A 54 1.13 2.87 7.39
C GLY A 54 0.75 1.82 6.35
N GLY A 55 1.76 1.31 5.65
CA GLY A 55 1.61 0.10 4.85
C GLY A 55 1.39 -1.15 5.70
N ILE A 56 0.94 -2.22 5.06
CA ILE A 56 0.80 -3.53 5.70
C ILE A 56 2.18 -3.96 6.18
N GLN A 57 2.32 -4.23 7.48
CA GLN A 57 3.57 -4.72 8.02
C GLN A 57 3.83 -6.12 7.48
N GLN A 58 4.99 -6.34 6.86
CA GLN A 58 5.43 -7.69 6.56
C GLN A 58 5.89 -8.33 7.88
N GLY A 59 5.34 -9.50 8.21
CA GLY A 59 5.78 -10.27 9.38
C GLY A 59 7.29 -10.52 9.29
N THR A 60 7.97 -10.44 10.42
CA THR A 60 9.35 -10.92 10.51
C THR A 60 9.33 -12.43 10.35
N ALA A 61 10.06 -12.96 9.37
CA ALA A 61 10.35 -14.38 9.24
C ALA A 61 11.24 -14.86 10.40
#